data_AF-A0A5P9P152-F1
#
_entry.id   AF-A0A5P9P152-F1
#
_cell.length_a   1.000
_cell.length_b   1.000
_cell.length_c   1.000
_cell.angle_alpha   90.00
_cell.angle_beta   90.00
_cell.angle_gamma   90.00
#
_symmetry.space_group_name_H-M   'P 1'
#
loop_
_entity.id
_entity.type
_entity.pdbx_description
1 polymer ?
#
loop_
_entity_poly.entity_id
_entity_poly.type
_entity_poly.pdbx_seq_one_letter_code
_entity_poly.pdbx_strand_id
1 'polypeptide(L)'
;MSTHSAAVRLVRNATMLVTLEETTFLVDPLFAPRGELPPIPDTPNDRTNPLVPMPDIELSYDVVVVTHRHPDHFDEAAKEALEADIPLFCQPEEVNAFIDEGFTDVRPVDDEAGFDDITIHRTPGRHGHGQLAEEMGPVSGFVFEADETLYLAGDTIWYDEVEQTFDRFDPDMVVLNGGEAQFNQGDPITMGVEDIAAVRDATDATVVVVHMEAINHCLLTRDEVRSETEDIHVPEDGEQVTL
;
A
#
# COMPACT_ATOMS: atom_id res chain seq x y z
N MET A 1 2.09 -31.14 2.32
CA MET A 1 1.96 -29.82 1.68
C MET A 1 2.27 -28.85 2.79
N SER A 2 3.37 -28.11 2.66
CA SER A 2 3.72 -27.09 3.66
C SER A 2 2.76 -25.94 3.39
N THR A 3 1.81 -25.73 4.28
CA THR A 3 0.87 -24.59 4.19
C THR A 3 1.66 -23.36 4.60
N HIS A 4 2.22 -22.64 3.63
CA HIS A 4 2.78 -21.32 3.90
C HIS A 4 1.59 -20.37 3.96
N SER A 5 1.21 -19.97 5.17
CA SER A 5 0.13 -19.01 5.37
C SER A 5 0.58 -17.64 4.89
N ALA A 6 -0.30 -16.92 4.21
CA ALA A 6 -0.08 -15.57 3.72
C ALA A 6 0.25 -14.64 4.88
N ALA A 7 1.19 -13.74 4.64
CA ALA A 7 1.65 -12.82 5.67
C ALA A 7 1.94 -11.44 5.11
N VAL A 8 1.66 -10.43 5.93
CA VAL A 8 2.05 -9.04 5.70
C VAL A 8 3.00 -8.64 6.81
N ARG A 9 4.21 -8.23 6.43
CA ARG A 9 5.14 -7.60 7.34
C ARG A 9 5.25 -6.12 7.00
N LEU A 10 4.76 -5.27 7.90
CA LEU A 10 4.90 -3.84 7.73
C LEU A 10 6.39 -3.47 7.82
N VAL A 11 6.89 -2.71 6.85
CA VAL A 11 8.20 -2.07 6.95
C VAL A 11 8.01 -0.68 7.54
N ARG A 12 7.32 0.23 6.83
CA ARG A 12 7.02 1.61 7.25
C ARG A 12 6.10 2.25 6.22
N ASN A 13 5.14 3.09 6.65
CA ASN A 13 4.16 3.72 5.75
C ASN A 13 3.34 2.66 4.96
N ALA A 14 3.35 2.72 3.63
CA ALA A 14 2.82 1.69 2.74
C ALA A 14 3.88 0.63 2.34
N THR A 15 5.16 0.84 2.69
CA THR A 15 6.20 -0.16 2.41
C THR A 15 5.98 -1.40 3.25
N MET A 16 5.82 -2.55 2.60
CA MET A 16 5.58 -3.82 3.27
C MET A 16 6.16 -4.98 2.46
N LEU A 17 6.38 -6.10 3.15
CA LEU A 17 6.60 -7.39 2.52
C LEU A 17 5.29 -8.18 2.57
N VAL A 18 4.81 -8.60 1.41
CA VAL A 18 3.66 -9.50 1.28
C VAL A 18 4.18 -10.85 0.87
N THR A 19 3.99 -11.87 1.69
CA THR A 19 4.36 -13.24 1.36
C THR A 19 3.10 -14.04 1.08
N LEU A 20 3.05 -14.67 -0.09
CA LEU A 20 2.00 -15.59 -0.50
C LEU A 20 2.66 -16.79 -1.17
N GLU A 21 2.27 -18.00 -0.80
CA GLU A 21 2.98 -19.22 -1.18
C GLU A 21 4.49 -19.18 -0.84
N GLU A 22 5.36 -19.34 -1.84
CA GLU A 22 6.82 -19.25 -1.72
C GLU A 22 7.38 -17.89 -2.21
N THR A 23 6.51 -16.95 -2.60
CA THR A 23 6.88 -15.65 -3.18
C THR A 23 6.72 -14.52 -2.16
N THR A 24 7.73 -13.67 -2.05
CA THR A 24 7.64 -12.42 -1.27
C THR A 24 7.70 -11.19 -2.19
N PHE A 25 6.64 -10.38 -2.15
CA PHE A 25 6.53 -9.09 -2.81
C PHE A 25 7.00 -7.97 -1.90
N LEU A 26 7.88 -7.10 -2.39
CA LEU A 26 8.14 -5.79 -1.81
C LEU A 26 7.15 -4.79 -2.41
N VAL A 27 6.27 -4.24 -1.58
CA VAL A 27 5.25 -3.28 -2.00
C VAL A 27 5.70 -1.87 -1.63
N ASP A 28 5.49 -0.92 -2.54
CA ASP A 28 5.62 0.52 -2.34
C ASP A 28 6.88 0.94 -1.56
N PRO A 29 8.08 0.69 -2.10
CA PRO A 29 9.34 0.94 -1.41
C PRO A 29 9.60 2.44 -1.19
N LEU A 30 9.62 2.85 0.08
CA LEU A 30 10.04 4.17 0.57
C LEU A 30 11.33 4.01 1.40
N PHE A 31 12.48 4.18 0.76
CA PHE A 31 13.79 3.89 1.36
C PHE A 31 14.51 5.11 1.91
N ALA A 32 14.02 6.33 1.66
CA ALA A 32 14.59 7.55 2.23
C ALA A 32 14.81 7.43 3.75
N PRO A 33 16.01 7.81 4.24
CA PRO A 33 16.24 7.96 5.66
C PRO A 33 15.29 8.99 6.28
N ARG A 34 15.08 8.88 7.59
CA ARG A 34 14.21 9.79 8.35
C ARG A 34 14.58 11.25 8.08
N GLY A 35 13.60 12.02 7.60
CA GLY A 35 13.70 13.46 7.42
C GLY A 35 14.46 13.94 6.18
N GLU A 36 14.78 13.06 5.23
CA GLU A 36 15.49 13.39 3.98
C GLU A 36 14.57 13.91 2.86
N LEU A 37 13.28 13.54 2.88
CA LEU A 37 12.30 14.03 1.92
C LEU A 37 11.65 15.33 2.42
N PRO A 38 11.35 16.28 1.51
CA PRO A 38 10.63 17.49 1.89
C PRO A 38 9.23 17.16 2.46
N PRO A 39 8.65 18.06 3.28
CA PRO A 39 7.26 17.93 3.67
C PRO A 39 6.36 17.94 2.43
N ILE A 40 5.26 17.19 2.48
CA ILE A 40 4.15 17.42 1.56
C ILE A 40 3.63 18.85 1.83
N PRO A 41 3.51 19.71 0.80
CA PRO A 41 3.08 21.08 0.98
C PRO A 41 1.58 21.19 1.25
N ASP A 42 1.14 22.34 1.73
CA ASP A 42 -0.28 22.63 2.06
C ASP A 42 -0.91 21.68 3.10
N THR A 43 -0.12 21.30 4.09
CA THR A 43 -0.54 20.41 5.17
C THR A 43 -0.45 21.12 6.53
N PRO A 44 -1.05 20.59 7.61
CA PRO A 44 -1.07 21.25 8.92
C PRO A 44 0.29 21.47 9.60
N ASN A 45 1.36 20.85 9.09
CA ASN A 45 2.72 20.97 9.60
C ASN A 45 3.76 20.85 8.46
N ASP A 46 5.00 21.26 8.74
CA ASP A 46 6.12 21.34 7.80
C ASP A 46 7.23 20.31 8.08
N ARG A 47 6.90 19.21 8.77
CA ARG A 47 7.88 18.18 9.14
C ARG A 47 8.39 17.45 7.91
N THR A 48 9.72 17.29 7.81
CA THR A 48 10.32 16.49 6.75
C THR A 48 10.03 15.00 6.92
N ASN A 49 9.95 14.29 5.79
CA ASN A 49 9.55 12.90 5.70
C ASN A 49 10.76 11.98 5.45
N PRO A 50 10.68 10.69 5.77
CA PRO A 50 9.70 10.10 6.69
C PRO A 50 9.93 10.56 8.13
N LEU A 51 8.89 10.56 8.96
CA LEU A 51 8.92 11.02 10.35
C LEU A 51 9.69 10.09 11.29
N VAL A 52 9.77 8.81 10.92
CA VAL A 52 10.36 7.70 11.68
C VAL A 52 11.45 7.01 10.85
N PRO A 53 12.48 6.41 11.48
CA PRO A 53 13.52 5.67 10.75
C PRO A 53 12.98 4.37 10.17
N MET A 54 13.71 3.79 9.21
CA MET A 54 13.47 2.42 8.78
C MET A 54 13.69 1.46 9.96
N PRO A 55 12.84 0.45 10.19
CA PRO A 55 13.09 -0.56 11.21
C PRO A 55 14.30 -1.44 10.83
N ASP A 56 14.95 -2.02 11.84
CA ASP A 56 16.06 -2.96 11.65
C ASP A 56 15.53 -4.36 11.34
N ILE A 57 15.14 -4.57 10.08
CA ILE A 57 14.60 -5.83 9.55
C ILE A 57 15.28 -6.19 8.23
N GLU A 58 15.37 -7.48 7.95
CA GLU A 58 15.84 -7.96 6.64
C GLU A 58 14.73 -7.79 5.60
N LEU A 59 15.09 -7.17 4.47
CA LEU A 59 14.22 -7.04 3.30
C LEU A 59 14.66 -8.09 2.27
N SER A 60 14.03 -9.25 2.31
CA SER A 60 14.19 -10.30 1.29
C SER A 60 12.89 -10.37 0.49
N TYR A 61 12.99 -10.30 -0.83
CA TYR A 61 11.86 -10.28 -1.74
C TYR A 61 12.29 -10.80 -3.11
N ASP A 62 11.33 -11.30 -3.87
CA ASP A 62 11.53 -11.87 -5.22
C ASP A 62 11.07 -10.91 -6.32
N VAL A 63 10.19 -9.98 -5.97
CA VAL A 63 9.43 -9.14 -6.90
C VAL A 63 9.01 -7.84 -6.20
N VAL A 64 8.90 -6.77 -6.98
CA VAL A 64 8.45 -5.46 -6.52
C VAL A 64 7.06 -5.17 -7.09
N VAL A 65 6.20 -4.55 -6.28
CA VAL A 65 4.92 -3.99 -6.70
C VAL A 65 4.91 -2.52 -6.32
N VAL A 66 4.63 -1.65 -7.29
CA VAL A 66 4.42 -0.22 -7.04
C VAL A 66 3.00 0.13 -7.42
N THR A 67 2.21 0.58 -6.44
CA THR A 67 0.80 0.89 -6.62
C THR A 67 0.59 2.12 -7.47
N HIS A 68 1.39 3.15 -7.18
CA HIS A 68 1.51 4.39 -7.90
C HIS A 68 2.79 5.12 -7.47
N ARG A 69 3.15 6.20 -8.16
CA ARG A 69 4.46 6.86 -8.01
C ARG A 69 4.45 8.14 -7.20
N HIS A 70 3.60 8.24 -6.18
CA HIS A 70 3.81 9.30 -5.18
C HIS A 70 5.09 9.05 -4.37
N PRO A 71 5.80 10.11 -3.92
CA PRO A 71 7.12 9.96 -3.30
C PRO A 71 7.14 9.14 -2.01
N ASP A 72 6.00 8.92 -1.36
CA ASP A 72 5.84 8.09 -0.17
C ASP A 72 5.52 6.61 -0.47
N HIS A 73 5.40 6.26 -1.76
CA HIS A 73 5.24 4.90 -2.29
C HIS A 73 6.43 4.46 -3.16
N PHE A 74 7.09 5.39 -3.85
CA PHE A 74 8.30 5.12 -4.61
C PHE A 74 9.21 6.34 -4.64
N ASP A 75 10.34 6.26 -3.96
CA ASP A 75 11.29 7.37 -3.84
C ASP A 75 12.61 7.14 -4.61
N GLU A 76 13.42 8.20 -4.75
CA GLU A 76 14.71 8.08 -5.42
C GLU A 76 15.66 7.11 -4.70
N ALA A 77 15.57 6.98 -3.37
CA ALA A 77 16.39 6.00 -2.64
C ALA A 77 15.98 4.55 -2.98
N ALA A 78 14.68 4.28 -3.15
CA ALA A 78 14.23 2.97 -3.63
C ALA A 78 14.73 2.70 -5.05
N LYS A 79 14.57 3.65 -5.96
CA LYS A 79 15.10 3.55 -7.32
C LYS A 79 16.60 3.26 -7.38
N GLU A 80 17.41 3.90 -6.53
CA GLU A 80 18.86 3.66 -6.46
C GLU A 80 19.22 2.30 -5.84
N ALA A 81 18.38 1.77 -4.96
CA ALA A 81 18.65 0.53 -4.22
C ALA A 81 18.18 -0.73 -4.95
N LEU A 82 17.11 -0.64 -5.75
CA LEU A 82 16.54 -1.78 -6.46
C LEU A 82 17.43 -2.21 -7.63
N GLU A 83 17.48 -3.52 -7.86
CA GLU A 83 18.16 -4.08 -9.03
C GLU A 83 17.38 -3.75 -10.31
N ALA A 84 18.08 -3.40 -11.38
CA ALA A 84 17.43 -2.98 -12.63
C ALA A 84 16.63 -4.10 -13.31
N ASP A 85 16.92 -5.36 -13.03
CA ASP A 85 16.26 -6.55 -13.58
C ASP A 85 15.32 -7.25 -12.61
N ILE A 86 15.05 -6.66 -11.44
CA ILE A 86 14.00 -7.16 -10.55
C ILE A 86 12.63 -7.08 -11.28
N PRO A 87 11.81 -8.14 -11.24
CA PRO A 87 10.44 -8.06 -11.73
C PRO A 87 9.68 -6.95 -10.99
N LEU A 88 9.19 -5.96 -11.71
CA LEU A 88 8.47 -4.82 -11.15
C LEU A 88 7.07 -4.72 -11.75
N PHE A 89 6.05 -5.00 -10.93
CA PHE A 89 4.65 -4.79 -11.28
C PHE A 89 4.21 -3.37 -10.96
N CYS A 90 3.48 -2.75 -11.88
CA CYS A 90 2.98 -1.38 -11.74
C CYS A 90 1.67 -1.17 -12.49
N GLN A 91 1.02 -0.03 -12.27
CA GLN A 91 -0.11 0.39 -13.10
C GLN A 91 0.35 0.80 -14.52
N PRO A 92 -0.46 0.56 -15.57
CA PRO A 92 -0.08 0.78 -16.97
C PRO A 92 0.42 2.20 -17.28
N GLU A 93 -0.10 3.20 -16.58
CA GLU A 93 0.23 4.61 -16.74
C GLU A 93 1.71 4.93 -16.44
N GLU A 94 2.39 4.06 -15.69
CA GLU A 94 3.71 4.31 -15.11
C GLU A 94 4.85 3.54 -15.79
N VAL A 95 4.54 2.57 -16.64
CA VAL A 95 5.50 1.66 -17.28
C VAL A 95 6.67 2.41 -17.94
N ASN A 96 6.35 3.42 -18.75
CA ASN A 96 7.37 4.15 -19.50
C ASN A 96 8.34 4.88 -18.54
N ALA A 97 7.84 5.37 -17.41
CA ALA A 97 8.66 6.08 -16.47
C ALA A 97 9.67 5.16 -15.76
N PHE A 98 9.25 3.95 -15.37
CA PHE A 98 10.18 2.94 -14.84
C PHE A 98 11.23 2.52 -15.87
N ILE A 99 10.84 2.34 -17.13
CA ILE A 99 11.78 2.02 -18.22
C ILE A 99 12.80 3.16 -18.41
N ASP A 100 12.33 4.41 -18.44
CA ASP A 100 13.19 5.59 -18.57
C ASP A 100 14.16 5.75 -17.37
N GLU A 101 13.79 5.21 -16.22
CA GLU A 101 14.61 5.18 -14.99
C GLU A 101 15.61 4.03 -14.94
N GLY A 102 15.56 3.11 -15.91
CA GLY A 102 16.54 2.05 -16.10
C GLY A 102 16.08 0.66 -15.66
N PHE A 103 14.82 0.49 -15.23
CA PHE A 103 14.26 -0.83 -14.97
C PHE A 103 14.04 -1.59 -16.29
N THR A 104 14.38 -2.87 -16.29
CA THR A 104 14.46 -3.72 -17.50
C THR A 104 13.42 -4.83 -17.52
N ASP A 105 12.81 -5.18 -16.38
CA ASP A 105 11.70 -6.13 -16.26
C ASP A 105 10.46 -5.45 -15.64
N VAL A 106 9.89 -4.50 -16.37
CA VAL A 106 8.67 -3.78 -15.97
C VAL A 106 7.44 -4.47 -16.52
N ARG A 107 6.51 -4.83 -15.64
CA ARG A 107 5.33 -5.65 -15.93
C ARG A 107 4.04 -4.90 -15.56
N PRO A 108 3.41 -4.17 -16.50
CA PRO A 108 2.11 -3.55 -16.23
C PRO A 108 1.05 -4.60 -15.89
N VAL A 109 0.18 -4.26 -14.94
CA VAL A 109 -1.05 -5.01 -14.67
C VAL A 109 -2.21 -4.22 -15.26
N ASP A 110 -2.61 -4.52 -16.50
CA ASP A 110 -3.77 -3.85 -17.12
C ASP A 110 -5.08 -4.24 -16.40
N ASP A 111 -5.38 -5.55 -16.39
CA ASP A 111 -6.49 -6.16 -15.65
C ASP A 111 -5.95 -7.19 -14.65
N GLU A 112 -5.14 -8.13 -15.14
CA GLU A 112 -4.45 -9.14 -14.35
C GLU A 112 -3.08 -9.48 -14.94
N ALA A 113 -2.18 -10.02 -14.13
CA ALA A 113 -0.88 -10.55 -14.53
C ALA A 113 -0.50 -11.75 -13.65
N GLY A 114 0.32 -12.66 -14.17
CA GLY A 114 0.79 -13.84 -13.42
C GLY A 114 2.23 -13.70 -12.94
N PHE A 115 2.51 -14.21 -11.74
CA PHE A 115 3.86 -14.42 -11.22
C PHE A 115 3.90 -15.75 -10.45
N ASP A 116 4.71 -16.70 -10.91
CA ASP A 116 4.70 -18.08 -10.42
C ASP A 116 3.27 -18.67 -10.39
N ASP A 117 2.78 -19.12 -9.23
CA ASP A 117 1.44 -19.68 -9.03
C ASP A 117 0.41 -18.62 -8.58
N ILE A 118 0.77 -17.34 -8.61
CA ILE A 118 -0.04 -16.21 -8.10
C ILE A 118 -0.58 -15.39 -9.26
N THR A 119 -1.89 -15.09 -9.21
CA THR A 119 -2.52 -14.12 -10.13
C THR A 119 -2.67 -12.78 -9.42
N ILE A 120 -2.13 -11.73 -10.03
CA ILE A 120 -2.18 -10.35 -9.54
C ILE A 120 -3.26 -9.61 -10.33
N HIS A 121 -4.34 -9.21 -9.68
CA HIS A 121 -5.41 -8.42 -10.29
C HIS A 121 -5.27 -6.96 -9.90
N ARG A 122 -5.37 -6.05 -10.87
CA ARG A 122 -5.44 -4.62 -10.58
C ARG A 122 -6.86 -4.25 -10.16
N THR A 123 -6.99 -3.46 -9.11
CA THR A 123 -8.27 -2.89 -8.67
C THR A 123 -8.26 -1.37 -8.79
N PRO A 124 -9.40 -0.74 -9.05
CA PRO A 124 -9.47 0.70 -9.16
C PRO A 124 -9.35 1.36 -7.77
N GLY A 125 -8.53 2.41 -7.66
CA GLY A 125 -8.47 3.27 -6.48
C GLY A 125 -9.05 4.66 -6.74
N ARG A 126 -9.48 5.33 -5.67
CA ARG A 126 -9.93 6.73 -5.69
C ARG A 126 -9.22 7.52 -4.58
N HIS A 127 -8.22 8.30 -4.96
CA HIS A 127 -7.39 9.04 -4.00
C HIS A 127 -8.02 10.37 -3.57
N GLY A 128 -9.04 10.29 -2.72
CA GLY A 128 -9.79 11.43 -2.19
C GLY A 128 -11.14 11.68 -2.85
N HIS A 129 -11.66 12.90 -2.69
CA HIS A 129 -13.04 13.23 -3.05
C HIS A 129 -13.16 14.30 -4.15
N GLY A 130 -14.15 14.13 -5.03
CA GLY A 130 -14.50 15.13 -6.04
C GLY A 130 -13.33 15.51 -6.94
N GLN A 131 -13.12 16.81 -7.13
CA GLN A 131 -12.04 17.34 -7.98
C GLN A 131 -10.65 17.00 -7.45
N LEU A 132 -10.47 16.91 -6.12
CA LEU A 132 -9.17 16.58 -5.54
C LEU A 132 -8.71 15.19 -5.98
N ALA A 133 -9.63 14.23 -6.06
CA ALA A 133 -9.32 12.89 -6.57
C ALA A 133 -8.80 12.88 -8.01
N GLU A 134 -9.32 13.76 -8.87
CA GLU A 134 -8.84 13.90 -10.25
C GLU A 134 -7.42 14.50 -10.29
N GLU A 135 -7.11 15.41 -9.35
CA GLU A 135 -5.81 16.07 -9.25
C GLU A 135 -4.72 15.15 -8.66
N MET A 136 -5.09 14.24 -7.77
CA MET A 136 -4.19 13.21 -7.21
C MET A 136 -3.76 12.16 -8.24
N GLY A 137 -4.43 12.10 -9.39
CA GLY A 137 -4.06 11.20 -10.49
C GLY A 137 -4.48 9.74 -10.27
N PRO A 138 -4.11 8.85 -11.22
CA PRO A 138 -4.49 7.44 -11.14
C PRO A 138 -3.73 6.73 -10.03
N VAL A 139 -4.47 5.94 -9.26
CA VAL A 139 -3.97 5.06 -8.21
C VAL A 139 -4.62 3.69 -8.38
N SER A 140 -3.92 2.64 -7.96
CA SER A 140 -4.39 1.26 -8.08
C SER A 140 -4.24 0.51 -6.76
N GLY A 141 -5.19 -0.37 -6.49
CA GLY A 141 -5.01 -1.47 -5.55
C GLY A 141 -4.67 -2.76 -6.29
N PHE A 142 -4.32 -3.81 -5.55
CA PHE A 142 -3.96 -5.11 -6.10
C PHE A 142 -4.50 -6.26 -5.26
N VAL A 143 -5.09 -7.26 -5.91
CA VAL A 143 -5.42 -8.55 -5.30
C VAL A 143 -4.39 -9.58 -5.75
N PHE A 144 -3.83 -10.31 -4.80
CA PHE A 144 -2.93 -11.45 -5.00
C PHE A 144 -3.72 -12.72 -4.70
N GLU A 145 -4.04 -13.48 -5.73
CA GLU A 145 -4.90 -14.67 -5.68
C GLU A 145 -4.06 -15.94 -5.90
N ALA A 146 -4.07 -16.82 -4.90
CA ALA A 146 -3.48 -18.16 -4.92
C ALA A 146 -4.39 -19.14 -4.14
N ASP A 147 -3.85 -20.02 -3.27
CA ASP A 147 -4.69 -20.80 -2.34
C ASP A 147 -5.33 -19.89 -1.28
N GLU A 148 -4.62 -18.83 -0.88
CA GLU A 148 -5.14 -17.70 -0.08
C GLU A 148 -5.17 -16.44 -0.94
N THR A 149 -6.11 -15.53 -0.64
CA THR A 149 -6.31 -14.29 -1.37
C THR A 149 -6.06 -13.08 -0.49
N LEU A 150 -5.18 -12.17 -0.95
CA LEU A 150 -4.83 -10.96 -0.23
C LEU A 150 -5.14 -9.73 -1.08
N TYR A 151 -5.84 -8.76 -0.51
CA TYR A 151 -6.17 -7.50 -1.18
C TYR A 151 -5.43 -6.31 -0.54
N LEU A 152 -4.61 -5.64 -1.33
CA LEU A 152 -4.04 -4.32 -1.01
C LEU A 152 -4.91 -3.23 -1.64
N ALA A 153 -5.62 -2.45 -0.82
CA ALA A 153 -6.50 -1.40 -1.34
C ALA A 153 -5.74 -0.23 -1.98
N GLY A 154 -4.50 0.01 -1.54
CA GLY A 154 -3.71 1.17 -1.97
C GLY A 154 -4.27 2.49 -1.46
N ASP A 155 -3.84 3.59 -2.08
CA ASP A 155 -4.29 4.94 -1.73
C ASP A 155 -5.69 5.22 -2.27
N THR A 156 -6.69 4.73 -1.55
CA THR A 156 -8.10 4.91 -1.89
C THR A 156 -8.93 5.25 -0.65
N ILE A 157 -10.02 5.98 -0.85
CA ILE A 157 -11.11 6.11 0.14
C ILE A 157 -12.07 4.91 0.04
N TRP A 158 -13.01 4.77 0.98
CA TRP A 158 -14.12 3.82 0.84
C TRP A 158 -15.12 4.29 -0.24
N TYR A 159 -15.46 3.39 -1.16
CA TYR A 159 -16.47 3.60 -2.20
C TYR A 159 -16.89 2.27 -2.85
N ASP A 160 -17.91 2.32 -3.70
CA ASP A 160 -18.60 1.14 -4.27
C ASP A 160 -17.64 0.12 -4.93
N GLU A 161 -16.53 0.54 -5.53
CA GLU A 161 -15.60 -0.36 -6.21
C GLU A 161 -14.70 -1.14 -5.24
N VAL A 162 -14.49 -0.64 -4.00
CA VAL A 162 -13.85 -1.42 -2.93
C VAL A 162 -14.77 -2.57 -2.51
N GLU A 163 -16.07 -2.29 -2.33
CA GLU A 163 -17.08 -3.31 -2.02
C GLU A 163 -17.19 -4.35 -3.15
N GLN A 164 -17.20 -3.91 -4.41
CA GLN A 164 -17.18 -4.82 -5.58
C GLN A 164 -15.92 -5.69 -5.64
N THR A 165 -14.80 -5.23 -5.09
CA THR A 165 -13.58 -6.04 -5.00
C THR A 165 -13.78 -7.18 -4.01
N PHE A 166 -14.44 -6.94 -2.87
CA PHE A 166 -14.79 -8.01 -1.92
C PHE A 166 -15.76 -9.02 -2.55
N ASP A 167 -16.81 -8.54 -3.22
CA ASP A 167 -17.78 -9.42 -3.91
C ASP A 167 -17.13 -10.32 -4.97
N ARG A 168 -16.09 -9.82 -5.64
CA ARG A 168 -15.41 -10.53 -6.73
C ARG A 168 -14.39 -11.55 -6.23
N PHE A 169 -13.61 -11.19 -5.21
CA PHE A 169 -12.41 -11.94 -4.83
C PHE A 169 -12.49 -12.61 -3.47
N ASP A 170 -13.44 -12.22 -2.60
CA ASP A 170 -13.61 -12.80 -1.25
C ASP A 170 -12.28 -12.99 -0.50
N PRO A 171 -11.50 -11.90 -0.27
CA PRO A 171 -10.13 -12.01 0.21
C PRO A 171 -10.08 -12.53 1.66
N ASP A 172 -9.05 -13.33 1.97
CA ASP A 172 -8.76 -13.79 3.33
C ASP A 172 -8.11 -12.69 4.17
N MET A 173 -7.33 -11.80 3.54
CA MET A 173 -6.71 -10.63 4.16
C MET A 173 -6.91 -9.37 3.32
N VAL A 174 -7.21 -8.24 3.97
CA VAL A 174 -7.31 -6.91 3.37
C VAL A 174 -6.38 -5.94 4.07
N VAL A 175 -5.55 -5.24 3.30
CA VAL A 175 -4.64 -4.20 3.79
C VAL A 175 -5.12 -2.83 3.33
N LEU A 176 -5.30 -1.91 4.29
CA LEU A 176 -5.82 -0.57 4.07
C LEU A 176 -4.75 0.48 4.38
N ASN A 177 -4.64 1.50 3.52
CA ASN A 177 -3.86 2.70 3.80
C ASN A 177 -4.73 3.66 4.63
N GLY A 178 -4.66 3.51 5.96
CA GLY A 178 -5.52 4.19 6.93
C GLY A 178 -4.86 5.38 7.61
N GLY A 179 -4.11 6.18 6.86
CA GLY A 179 -3.39 7.35 7.39
C GLY A 179 -4.24 8.59 7.63
N GLU A 180 -5.47 8.61 7.13
CA GLU A 180 -6.32 9.79 7.01
C GLU A 180 -5.50 11.00 6.51
N ALA A 181 -4.79 10.79 5.40
CA ALA A 181 -3.92 11.81 4.84
C ALA A 181 -4.77 13.01 4.41
N GLN A 182 -4.37 14.22 4.80
CA GLN A 182 -5.17 15.42 4.50
C GLN A 182 -4.33 16.69 4.29
N PHE A 183 -4.83 17.54 3.39
CA PHE A 183 -4.35 18.92 3.21
C PHE A 183 -5.05 19.87 4.17
N ASN A 184 -4.67 21.15 4.17
CA ASN A 184 -5.33 22.18 4.99
C ASN A 184 -6.80 22.41 4.62
N GLN A 185 -7.22 21.97 3.43
CA GLN A 185 -8.56 22.11 2.89
C GLN A 185 -8.98 20.81 2.19
N GLY A 186 -10.28 20.50 2.24
CA GLY A 186 -10.85 19.29 1.66
C GLY A 186 -11.02 18.17 2.68
N ASP A 187 -11.61 17.08 2.20
CA ASP A 187 -11.75 15.83 2.95
C ASP A 187 -10.46 14.98 2.82
N PRO A 188 -10.26 13.97 3.66
CA PRO A 188 -9.11 13.07 3.57
C PRO A 188 -8.95 12.43 2.18
N ILE A 189 -7.71 12.15 1.79
CA ILE A 189 -7.36 11.53 0.50
C ILE A 189 -7.12 10.02 0.60
N THR A 190 -6.99 9.50 1.82
CA THR A 190 -6.89 8.06 2.14
C THR A 190 -7.86 7.72 3.27
N MET A 191 -8.02 6.43 3.58
CA MET A 191 -9.02 5.97 4.54
C MET A 191 -8.80 6.55 5.95
N GLY A 192 -9.90 7.00 6.56
CA GLY A 192 -9.99 7.33 7.98
C GLY A 192 -10.73 6.24 8.79
N VAL A 193 -11.04 6.54 10.06
CA VAL A 193 -11.73 5.60 10.97
C VAL A 193 -13.07 5.13 10.41
N GLU A 194 -13.86 6.04 9.82
CA GLU A 194 -15.18 5.70 9.27
C GLU A 194 -15.07 4.75 8.08
N ASP A 195 -14.08 4.95 7.19
CA ASP A 195 -13.81 4.06 6.06
C ASP A 195 -13.35 2.68 6.53
N ILE A 196 -12.45 2.63 7.52
CA ILE A 196 -11.93 1.39 8.10
C ILE A 196 -13.07 0.59 8.74
N ALA A 197 -13.98 1.24 9.48
CA ALA A 197 -15.16 0.60 10.04
C ALA A 197 -16.11 0.07 8.95
N ALA A 198 -16.32 0.83 7.87
CA ALA A 198 -17.12 0.39 6.74
C ALA A 198 -16.52 -0.85 6.05
N VAL A 199 -15.19 -0.90 5.87
CA VAL A 199 -14.50 -2.10 5.37
C VAL A 199 -14.74 -3.28 6.31
N ARG A 200 -14.53 -3.10 7.62
CA ARG A 200 -14.73 -4.16 8.60
C ARG A 200 -16.16 -4.72 8.57
N ASP A 201 -17.17 -3.88 8.37
CA ASP A 201 -18.57 -4.29 8.24
C ASP A 201 -18.86 -5.03 6.92
N ALA A 202 -18.07 -4.79 5.87
CA ALA A 202 -18.30 -5.32 4.52
C ALA A 202 -17.62 -6.67 4.23
N THR A 203 -16.68 -7.11 5.07
CA THR A 203 -15.97 -8.40 4.89
C THR A 203 -15.76 -9.09 6.22
N ASP A 204 -15.56 -10.42 6.21
CA ASP A 204 -15.10 -11.22 7.36
C ASP A 204 -13.57 -11.45 7.35
N ALA A 205 -12.85 -10.91 6.35
CA ALA A 205 -11.41 -11.03 6.20
C ALA A 205 -10.60 -10.54 7.42
N THR A 206 -9.34 -10.94 7.49
CA THR A 206 -8.35 -10.29 8.37
C THR A 206 -8.06 -8.90 7.84
N VAL A 207 -8.39 -7.84 8.60
CA VAL A 207 -8.13 -6.44 8.18
C VAL A 207 -6.86 -5.93 8.84
N VAL A 208 -5.94 -5.39 8.03
CA VAL A 208 -4.67 -4.80 8.45
C VAL A 208 -4.64 -3.34 8.02
N VAL A 209 -4.27 -2.42 8.91
CA VAL A 209 -4.21 -0.98 8.62
C VAL A 209 -2.77 -0.47 8.73
N VAL A 210 -2.31 0.18 7.67
CA VAL A 210 -0.93 0.72 7.50
C VAL A 210 -0.99 2.20 7.04
N HIS A 211 0.10 2.76 6.51
CA HIS A 211 0.16 4.15 6.00
C HIS A 211 -0.05 5.23 7.09
N MET A 212 0.46 4.99 8.29
CA MET A 212 0.31 5.91 9.43
C MET A 212 1.66 6.35 9.98
N GLU A 213 1.69 7.55 10.59
CA GLU A 213 2.79 8.05 11.43
C GLU A 213 4.17 8.18 10.75
N ALA A 214 4.25 7.99 9.44
CA ALA A 214 5.48 8.07 8.66
C ALA A 214 5.55 9.29 7.74
N ILE A 215 4.42 9.83 7.27
CA ILE A 215 4.36 11.01 6.40
C ILE A 215 3.62 12.14 7.12
N ASN A 216 4.11 13.37 6.96
CA ASN A 216 3.67 14.56 7.70
C ASN A 216 2.18 14.87 7.63
N HIS A 217 1.51 14.43 6.56
CA HIS A 217 0.09 14.67 6.35
C HIS A 217 -0.84 13.51 6.72
N CYS A 218 -0.31 12.34 7.09
CA CYS A 218 -1.09 11.26 7.70
C CYS A 218 -1.32 11.61 9.16
N LEU A 219 -2.55 12.01 9.50
CA LEU A 219 -2.87 12.57 10.81
C LEU A 219 -3.44 11.54 11.77
N LEU A 220 -4.03 10.46 11.25
CA LEU A 220 -4.58 9.40 12.06
C LEU A 220 -3.45 8.55 12.65
N THR A 221 -3.48 8.40 13.98
CA THR A 221 -2.48 7.60 14.70
C THR A 221 -2.91 6.15 14.85
N ARG A 222 -1.93 5.26 15.08
CA ARG A 222 -2.21 3.85 15.37
C ARG A 222 -3.09 3.69 16.61
N ASP A 223 -2.84 4.52 17.62
CA ASP A 223 -3.58 4.51 18.88
C ASP A 223 -5.05 4.93 18.67
N GLU A 224 -5.33 5.92 17.82
CA GLU A 224 -6.69 6.31 17.46
C GLU A 224 -7.40 5.16 16.74
N VAL A 225 -6.81 4.56 15.69
CA VAL A 225 -7.41 3.40 14.99
C VAL A 225 -7.73 2.28 15.96
N ARG A 226 -6.77 1.89 16.82
CA ARG A 226 -6.98 0.82 17.83
C ARG A 226 -8.07 1.14 18.85
N SER A 227 -8.33 2.42 19.11
CA SER A 227 -9.32 2.86 20.10
C SER A 227 -10.72 3.07 19.53
N GLU A 228 -10.80 3.33 18.22
CA GLU A 228 -12.05 3.67 17.53
C GLU A 228 -12.56 2.54 16.61
N THR A 229 -11.78 1.49 16.41
CA THR A 229 -12.16 0.31 15.61
C THR A 229 -12.00 -0.98 16.41
N GLU A 230 -12.71 -2.04 16.00
CA GLU A 230 -12.70 -3.36 16.64
C GLU A 230 -12.33 -4.44 15.60
N ASP A 231 -11.66 -5.51 16.04
CA ASP A 231 -11.29 -6.68 15.20
C ASP A 231 -10.44 -6.32 13.96
N ILE A 232 -9.45 -5.44 14.17
CA ILE A 232 -8.50 -4.95 13.16
C ILE A 232 -7.06 -5.06 13.67
N HIS A 233 -6.13 -5.40 12.77
CA HIS A 233 -4.70 -5.40 13.03
C HIS A 233 -4.08 -4.06 12.65
N VAL A 234 -3.34 -3.46 13.58
CA VAL A 234 -2.60 -2.21 13.37
C VAL A 234 -1.13 -2.48 13.73
N PRO A 235 -0.32 -3.02 12.81
CA PRO A 235 1.04 -3.44 13.10
C PRO A 235 1.99 -2.24 13.36
N GLU A 236 2.96 -2.45 14.24
CA GLU A 236 4.13 -1.59 14.38
C GLU A 236 5.11 -1.77 13.19
N ASP A 237 5.99 -0.80 12.97
CA ASP A 237 7.05 -0.92 11.95
C ASP A 237 7.94 -2.15 12.24
N GLY A 238 7.97 -3.10 11.31
CA GLY A 238 8.68 -4.37 11.40
C GLY A 238 7.86 -5.56 11.90
N GLU A 239 6.63 -5.34 12.37
CA GLU A 239 5.69 -6.39 12.82
C GLU A 239 5.07 -7.14 11.64
N GLN A 240 4.77 -8.43 11.87
CA GLN A 240 4.15 -9.32 10.88
C GLN A 240 2.78 -9.78 11.36
N VAL A 241 1.82 -9.77 10.45
CA VAL A 241 0.49 -10.37 10.57
C VAL A 241 0.43 -11.57 9.60
N THR A 242 -0.16 -12.68 10.02
CA THR A 242 -0.25 -13.94 9.26
C THR A 242 -1.68 -14.48 9.36
N LEU A 243 -2.17 -15.15 8.32
CA LEU A 243 -3.46 -15.85 8.31
C LEU A 243 -3.47 -17.12 9.20
#